data_AF-A0A2W0BZ52-F1
#
_entry.id   AF-A0A2W0BZ52-F1
#
_cell.length_a   1.000
_cell.length_b   1.000
_cell.length_c   1.000
_cell.angle_alpha   90.00
_cell.angle_beta   90.00
_cell.angle_gamma   90.00
#
_symmetry.space_group_name_H-M   'P 1'
#
loop_
_entity.id
_entity.type
_entity.pdbx_description
1 polymer ?
#
loop_
_entity_poly.entity_id
_entity_poly.type
_entity_poly.pdbx_seq_one_letter_code
_entity_poly.pdbx_strand_id
1 'polypeptide(L)'
;MANKVEAVTYDQALGWLRDHQFDVLEAPGVSNRVFLKKYNVSAAIQRDEDGGVRLFAKPGYLIGSEIARLVDKGYQKFLKTTKKEIPATADHLKAIHNFSEELKEATGSISLYNEGLGTVSDRYMYDRVEDRDDPTSVRPVRPWEKKSGNKQ
;
A
#
# COMPACT_ATOMS: atom_id res chain seq x y z
N MET A 1 29.90 9.21 16.81
CA MET A 1 28.98 8.44 17.68
C MET A 1 27.64 8.45 16.97
N ALA A 2 27.16 7.30 16.51
CA ALA A 2 25.85 7.22 15.87
C ALA A 2 24.79 7.37 16.97
N ASN A 3 24.06 8.49 16.98
CA ASN A 3 22.89 8.63 17.85
C ASN A 3 21.91 7.52 17.49
N LYS A 4 21.65 6.62 18.44
CA LYS A 4 20.60 5.62 18.32
C LYS A 4 19.27 6.38 18.40
N VAL A 5 18.68 6.65 17.24
CA VAL A 5 17.34 7.25 17.17
C VAL A 5 16.38 6.28 17.85
N GLU A 6 15.72 6.72 18.91
CA GLU A 6 14.70 5.92 19.59
C GLU A 6 13.54 5.65 18.62
N ALA A 7 13.06 4.41 18.58
CA ALA A 7 11.96 4.05 17.71
C ALA A 7 10.67 4.74 18.18
N VAL A 8 9.95 5.37 17.25
CA VAL A 8 8.67 6.04 17.56
C VAL A 8 7.67 5.01 18.06
N THR A 9 7.07 5.26 19.22
CA THR A 9 6.07 4.37 19.79
C THR A 9 4.71 4.55 19.14
N TYR A 10 3.84 3.56 19.27
CA TYR A 10 2.47 3.64 18.75
C TYR A 10 1.69 4.86 19.26
N ASP A 11 1.82 5.20 20.55
CA ASP A 11 1.11 6.32 21.14
C ASP A 11 1.65 7.68 20.68
N GLN A 12 2.98 7.78 20.50
CA GLN A 12 3.61 8.97 19.92
C GLN A 12 3.14 9.21 18.49
N ALA A 13 3.12 8.15 17.66
CA ALA A 13 2.62 8.23 16.30
C ALA A 13 1.14 8.67 16.25
N LEU A 14 0.29 8.10 17.12
CA LEU A 14 -1.11 8.52 17.21
C LEU A 14 -1.29 9.97 17.66
N GLY A 15 -0.49 10.45 18.61
CA GLY A 15 -0.48 11.85 19.02
C GLY A 15 -0.17 12.76 17.84
N TRP A 16 0.94 12.48 17.14
CA TRP A 16 1.35 13.24 15.97
C TRP A 16 0.26 13.26 14.88
N LEU A 17 -0.34 12.10 14.57
CA LEU A 17 -1.40 12.00 13.54
C LEU A 17 -2.62 12.86 13.89
N ARG A 18 -3.04 12.87 15.16
CA ARG A 18 -4.18 13.71 15.60
C ARG A 18 -3.84 15.20 15.50
N ASP A 19 -2.63 15.58 15.91
CA ASP A 19 -2.16 16.97 15.83
C ASP A 19 -2.07 17.46 14.38
N HIS A 20 -1.80 16.54 13.44
CA HIS A 20 -1.71 16.82 12.00
C HIS A 20 -3.01 16.53 11.25
N GLN A 21 -4.17 16.60 11.93
CA GLN A 21 -5.50 16.55 11.32
C GLN A 21 -5.82 15.25 10.57
N PHE A 22 -5.24 14.12 10.98
CA PHE A 22 -5.75 12.82 10.55
C PHE A 22 -7.00 12.48 11.34
N ASP A 23 -8.04 12.06 10.63
CA ASP A 23 -9.18 11.40 11.25
C ASP A 23 -8.75 10.00 11.68
N VAL A 24 -8.72 9.76 12.99
CA VAL A 24 -8.37 8.47 13.59
C VAL A 24 -9.66 7.77 14.03
N LEU A 25 -9.98 6.66 13.36
CA LEU A 25 -11.18 5.86 13.62
C LEU A 25 -10.79 4.52 14.23
N GLU A 26 -11.30 4.21 15.41
CA GLU A 26 -11.08 2.92 16.05
C GLU A 26 -11.94 1.83 15.39
N ALA A 27 -11.36 0.66 15.15
CA ALA A 27 -12.09 -0.47 14.59
C ALA A 27 -12.94 -1.15 15.67
N PRO A 28 -14.28 -1.27 15.51
CA PRO A 28 -15.11 -1.96 16.48
C PRO A 28 -14.66 -3.42 16.66
N GLY A 29 -14.41 -3.83 17.91
CA GLY A 29 -14.10 -5.22 18.26
C GLY A 29 -12.65 -5.67 18.01
N VAL A 30 -11.74 -4.78 17.59
CA VAL A 30 -10.31 -5.08 17.47
C VAL A 30 -9.52 -4.10 18.33
N SER A 31 -9.07 -4.55 19.50
CA SER A 31 -8.12 -3.80 20.29
C SER A 31 -6.83 -3.62 19.48
N ASN A 32 -6.25 -2.42 19.52
CA ASN A 32 -4.97 -2.05 18.91
C ASN A 32 -4.95 -1.75 17.39
N ARG A 33 -6.09 -1.61 16.70
CA ARG A 33 -6.10 -1.17 15.28
C ARG A 33 -6.90 0.12 15.09
N VAL A 34 -6.31 1.06 14.35
CA VAL A 34 -7.00 2.27 13.91
C VAL A 34 -6.94 2.43 12.40
N PHE A 35 -8.01 3.00 11.85
CA PHE A 35 -8.04 3.52 10.49
C PHE A 35 -7.71 5.00 10.53
N LEU A 36 -6.85 5.41 9.61
CA LEU A 36 -6.42 6.79 9.42
C LEU A 36 -7.06 7.31 8.14
N LYS A 37 -7.57 8.54 8.15
CA LYS A 37 -8.06 9.21 6.94
C LYS A 37 -7.59 10.65 6.88
N LYS A 38 -7.16 11.07 5.69
CA LYS A 38 -6.83 12.44 5.32
C LYS A 38 -6.75 12.53 3.79
N TYR A 39 -7.07 13.68 3.19
CA TYR A 39 -7.01 13.88 1.72
C TYR A 39 -7.80 12.86 0.87
N ASN A 40 -8.88 12.29 1.42
CA ASN A 40 -9.60 11.16 0.82
C ASN A 40 -8.72 9.91 0.58
N VAL A 41 -7.64 9.76 1.33
CA VAL A 41 -6.77 8.58 1.41
C VAL A 41 -6.96 7.94 2.77
N SER A 42 -6.87 6.61 2.81
CA SER A 42 -6.93 5.88 4.07
C SER A 42 -5.85 4.81 4.16
N ALA A 43 -5.44 4.55 5.38
CA ALA A 43 -4.55 3.47 5.77
C ALA A 43 -5.03 2.88 7.10
N ALA A 44 -4.47 1.75 7.50
CA ALA A 44 -4.69 1.22 8.84
C ALA A 44 -3.36 0.88 9.50
N ILE A 45 -3.18 1.31 10.74
CA ILE A 45 -2.03 0.96 11.57
C ILE A 45 -2.50 0.14 12.78
N GLN A 46 -1.59 -0.65 13.31
CA GLN A 46 -1.80 -1.49 14.47
C GLN A 46 -0.59 -1.43 15.39
N ARG A 47 -0.83 -1.50 16.70
CA ARG A 47 0.26 -1.64 17.68
C ARG A 47 0.91 -3.01 17.54
N ASP A 48 2.23 -3.02 17.44
CA ASP A 48 3.03 -4.25 17.42
C ASP A 48 3.29 -4.79 18.83
N GLU A 49 3.79 -6.03 18.94
CA GLU A 49 4.09 -6.69 20.22
C GLU A 49 5.11 -5.89 21.06
N ASP A 50 6.07 -5.24 20.40
CA ASP A 50 7.10 -4.40 21.02
C ASP A 50 6.63 -2.95 21.31
N GLY A 51 5.35 -2.64 21.09
CA GLY A 51 4.79 -1.29 21.28
C GLY A 51 5.05 -0.30 20.13
N GLY A 52 5.69 -0.76 19.05
CA GLY A 52 5.89 -0.01 17.81
C GLY A 52 4.64 0.06 16.92
N VAL A 53 4.79 0.66 15.74
CA VAL A 53 3.71 0.79 14.74
C VAL A 53 3.91 -0.23 13.62
N ARG A 54 2.86 -1.00 13.34
CA ARG A 54 2.78 -1.88 12.17
C ARG A 54 1.71 -1.40 11.20
N LEU A 55 2.05 -1.31 9.91
CA LEU A 55 1.09 -1.00 8.85
C LEU A 55 0.23 -2.23 8.52
N PHE A 56 -1.07 -2.15 8.78
CA PHE A 56 -2.03 -3.21 8.47
C PHE A 56 -2.60 -3.08 7.06
N ALA A 57 -2.93 -1.86 6.65
CA ALA A 57 -3.34 -1.54 5.28
C ALA A 57 -2.53 -0.35 4.77
N LYS A 58 -1.95 -0.50 3.58
CA LYS A 58 -1.19 0.56 2.92
C LYS A 58 -2.08 1.76 2.57
N PRO A 59 -1.52 2.98 2.52
CA PRO A 59 -2.22 4.14 2.01
C PRO A 59 -2.81 3.89 0.63
N GLY A 60 -4.10 4.19 0.49
CA GLY A 60 -4.79 4.13 -0.80
C GLY A 60 -5.95 5.11 -0.85
N TYR A 61 -6.22 5.63 -2.05
CA TYR A 61 -7.31 6.57 -2.26
C TYR A 61 -8.65 5.87 -2.01
N LEU A 62 -9.57 6.53 -1.32
CA LEU A 62 -10.89 5.99 -1.01
C LEU A 62 -11.81 6.12 -2.22
N ILE A 63 -12.33 4.98 -2.68
CA ILE A 63 -13.42 4.93 -3.67
C ILE A 63 -14.62 4.30 -2.98
N GLY A 64 -15.61 5.13 -2.64
CA GLY A 64 -16.70 4.73 -1.77
C GLY A 64 -16.18 4.41 -0.37
N SER A 65 -16.34 3.17 0.08
CA SER A 65 -15.88 2.69 1.39
C SER A 65 -14.64 1.78 1.31
N GLU A 66 -14.04 1.64 0.13
CA GLU A 66 -12.89 0.75 -0.09
C GLU A 66 -11.60 1.55 -0.32
N ILE A 67 -10.51 1.09 0.30
CA ILE A 67 -9.15 1.57 0.03
C ILE A 67 -8.71 0.99 -1.31
N ALA A 68 -8.55 1.84 -2.32
CA ALA A 68 -8.14 1.41 -3.64
C ALA A 68 -6.62 1.15 -3.69
N ARG A 69 -6.23 0.12 -4.43
CA ARG A 69 -4.81 -0.12 -4.79
C ARG A 69 -4.44 0.69 -6.02
N LEU A 70 -3.24 1.26 -6.02
CA LEU A 70 -2.70 1.94 -7.19
C LEU A 70 -2.03 0.92 -8.12
N VAL A 71 -2.63 0.68 -9.28
CA VAL A 71 -2.16 -0.28 -10.29
C VAL A 71 -1.62 0.49 -11.50
N ASP A 72 -0.37 0.23 -11.84
CA ASP A 72 0.26 0.76 -13.05
C ASP A 72 0.03 -0.19 -14.22
N LYS A 73 -0.48 0.30 -15.35
CA LYS A 73 -0.62 -0.50 -16.58
C LYS A 73 0.39 -0.12 -17.67
N GLY A 74 1.44 0.63 -17.33
CA GLY A 74 2.44 1.13 -18.27
C GLY A 74 2.04 2.45 -18.93
N TYR A 75 0.84 2.52 -19.51
CA TYR A 75 0.34 3.74 -20.17
C TYR A 75 -0.40 4.70 -19.24
N GLN A 76 -0.93 4.19 -18.12
CA GLN A 76 -1.75 4.93 -17.18
C GLN A 76 -1.80 4.20 -15.83
N LYS A 77 -1.92 4.95 -14.74
CA LYS A 77 -2.19 4.40 -13.40
C LYS A 77 -3.70 4.36 -13.13
N PHE A 78 -4.14 3.33 -12.43
CA PHE A 78 -5.54 3.08 -12.08
C PHE A 78 -5.68 2.88 -10.58
N LEU A 79 -6.77 3.42 -10.02
CA LEU A 79 -7.22 3.07 -8.69
C LEU A 79 -8.17 1.89 -8.80
N LYS A 80 -7.80 0.76 -8.20
CA LYS A 80 -8.54 -0.50 -8.28
C LYS A 80 -9.09 -0.89 -6.91
N THR A 81 -10.40 -1.06 -6.84
CA THR A 81 -11.11 -1.70 -5.72
C THR A 81 -11.61 -3.08 -6.13
N THR A 82 -12.38 -3.73 -5.27
CA THR A 82 -12.98 -5.05 -5.57
C THR A 82 -13.96 -4.97 -6.74
N LYS A 83 -14.66 -3.83 -6.89
CA LYS A 83 -15.78 -3.66 -7.82
C LYS A 83 -15.54 -2.67 -8.94
N LYS A 84 -14.54 -1.78 -8.80
CA LYS A 84 -14.31 -0.68 -9.73
C LYS A 84 -12.84 -0.52 -10.04
N GLU A 85 -12.58 -0.02 -11.23
CA GLU A 85 -11.26 0.41 -11.67
C GLU A 85 -11.44 1.74 -12.39
N ILE A 86 -10.79 2.79 -11.91
CA ILE A 86 -10.87 4.14 -12.49
C ILE A 86 -9.47 4.67 -12.76
N PRO A 87 -9.26 5.51 -13.79
CA PRO A 87 -7.97 6.14 -14.01
C PRO A 87 -7.59 7.03 -12.82
N ALA A 88 -6.36 6.93 -12.36
CA ALA A 88 -5.80 7.79 -11.33
C ALA A 88 -5.47 9.16 -11.94
N THR A 89 -6.01 10.23 -11.37
CA THR A 89 -5.68 11.62 -11.73
C THR A 89 -4.43 12.07 -10.99
N ALA A 90 -3.84 13.20 -11.42
CA ALA A 90 -2.71 13.81 -10.72
C ALA A 90 -3.05 14.13 -9.25
N ASP A 91 -4.27 14.58 -8.97
CA ASP A 91 -4.70 14.93 -7.61
C ASP A 91 -4.82 13.70 -6.72
N HIS A 92 -5.30 12.56 -7.26
CA HIS A 92 -5.30 11.29 -6.51
C HIS A 92 -3.88 10.88 -6.12
N LEU A 93 -2.93 10.99 -7.06
CA LEU A 93 -1.54 10.61 -6.83
C LEU A 93 -0.89 11.51 -5.78
N LYS A 94 -1.07 12.83 -5.88
CA LYS A 94 -0.58 13.81 -4.89
C LYS A 94 -1.15 13.55 -3.51
N ALA A 95 -2.46 13.27 -3.41
CA ALA A 95 -3.09 12.94 -2.15
C ALA A 95 -2.46 11.69 -1.49
N ILE A 96 -2.26 10.62 -2.27
CA ILE A 96 -1.62 9.39 -1.78
C ILE A 96 -0.18 9.67 -1.32
N HIS A 97 0.58 10.45 -2.09
CA HIS A 97 1.97 10.77 -1.76
C HIS A 97 2.06 11.61 -0.48
N ASN A 98 1.34 12.72 -0.39
CA ASN A 98 1.35 13.58 0.80
C ASN A 98 0.93 12.81 2.06
N PHE A 99 -0.14 12.01 1.97
CA PHE A 99 -0.57 11.14 3.05
C PHE A 99 0.54 10.16 3.47
N SER A 100 1.22 9.55 2.49
CA SER A 100 2.25 8.54 2.75
C SER A 100 3.49 9.13 3.41
N GLU A 101 3.93 10.32 3.00
CA GLU A 101 5.09 10.99 3.62
C GLU A 101 4.76 11.46 5.04
N GLU A 102 3.59 12.06 5.27
CA GLU A 102 3.13 12.41 6.62
C GLU A 102 3.01 11.16 7.52
N LEU A 103 2.51 10.03 6.99
CA LEU A 103 2.43 8.78 7.74
C LEU A 103 3.82 8.21 8.07
N LYS A 104 4.79 8.33 7.17
CA LYS A 104 6.17 7.88 7.44
C LYS A 104 6.80 8.73 8.53
N GLU A 105 6.63 10.05 8.46
CA GLU A 105 7.08 10.97 9.50
C GLU A 105 6.46 10.62 10.86
N ALA A 106 5.14 10.42 10.89
CA ALA A 106 4.41 10.05 12.10
C ALA A 106 4.90 8.74 12.74
N THR A 107 5.26 7.75 11.92
CA THR A 107 5.65 6.41 12.38
C THR A 107 7.16 6.24 12.52
N GLY A 108 7.95 7.26 12.20
CA GLY A 108 9.41 7.16 12.14
C GLY A 108 9.92 6.19 11.07
N SER A 109 9.12 5.92 10.04
CA SER A 109 9.51 5.04 8.94
C SER A 109 10.53 5.72 8.03
N ILE A 110 11.38 4.93 7.37
CA ILE A 110 12.38 5.44 6.43
C ILE A 110 11.68 6.07 5.22
N SER A 111 11.97 7.34 4.94
CA SER A 111 11.62 7.96 3.65
C SER A 111 12.72 7.64 2.63
N LEU A 112 12.38 6.80 1.65
CA LEU A 112 13.26 6.45 0.55
C LEU A 112 13.20 7.54 -0.52
N TYR A 113 14.34 7.94 -1.06
CA TYR A 113 14.44 9.01 -2.06
C TYR A 113 13.44 8.86 -3.21
N ASN A 114 13.33 7.66 -3.79
CA ASN A 114 12.43 7.38 -4.90
C ASN A 114 10.94 7.47 -4.52
N GLU A 115 10.59 7.24 -3.26
CA GLU A 115 9.21 7.39 -2.75
C GLU A 115 8.93 8.84 -2.32
N GLY A 116 9.96 9.60 -1.95
CA GLY A 116 9.88 11.02 -1.63
C GLY A 116 9.72 11.93 -2.86
N LEU A 117 10.11 11.46 -4.06
CA LEU A 117 9.90 12.20 -5.31
C LEU A 117 8.44 12.18 -5.81
N GLY A 118 7.63 11.22 -5.34
CA GLY A 118 6.23 11.11 -5.74
C GLY A 118 5.63 9.73 -5.47
N THR A 119 4.46 9.47 -6.04
CA THR A 119 3.69 8.25 -5.76
C THR A 119 4.22 7.03 -6.51
N VAL A 120 4.57 6.00 -5.76
CA VAL A 120 4.84 4.65 -6.29
C VAL A 120 3.55 3.84 -6.38
N SER A 121 3.49 2.87 -7.29
CA SER A 121 2.33 1.99 -7.48
C SER A 121 2.44 0.73 -6.61
N ASP A 122 1.31 0.24 -6.10
CA ASP A 122 1.25 -1.02 -5.34
C ASP A 122 1.53 -2.24 -6.22
N ARG A 123 1.16 -2.14 -7.49
CA ARG A 123 1.28 -3.24 -8.44
C ARG A 123 1.53 -2.71 -9.84
N TYR A 124 2.47 -3.34 -10.52
CA TYR A 124 2.79 -3.06 -11.92
C TYR A 124 2.25 -4.20 -12.79
N MET A 125 1.35 -3.86 -13.71
CA MET A 125 0.68 -4.73 -14.66
C MET A 125 0.88 -4.19 -16.07
N TYR A 126 2.13 -4.13 -16.52
CA TYR A 126 2.46 -3.83 -17.91
C TYR A 126 1.80 -4.82 -18.86
N ASP A 127 1.60 -4.41 -20.12
CA ASP A 127 1.02 -5.23 -21.17
C ASP A 127 1.62 -6.65 -21.12
N ARG A 128 0.77 -7.60 -20.78
CA ARG A 128 1.23 -8.91 -20.32
C ARG A 128 1.35 -9.79 -21.54
N VAL A 129 2.45 -10.54 -21.58
CA VAL A 129 2.53 -11.73 -22.42
C VAL A 129 1.31 -12.58 -22.10
N GLU A 130 0.57 -12.96 -23.14
CA GLU A 130 -0.60 -13.83 -23.07
C GLU A 130 -0.31 -15.04 -22.14
N ASP A 131 -1.31 -15.44 -21.36
CA ASP A 131 -1.27 -16.55 -20.39
C ASP A 131 -0.35 -16.40 -19.15
N ARG A 132 0.36 -15.27 -18.98
CA ARG A 132 1.32 -15.13 -17.87
C ARG A 132 0.68 -15.20 -16.48
N ASP A 133 -0.53 -14.67 -16.31
CA ASP A 133 -1.19 -14.66 -15.00
C ASP A 133 -2.23 -15.75 -14.82
N ASP A 134 -2.47 -16.56 -15.84
CA ASP A 134 -3.35 -17.70 -15.71
C ASP A 134 -2.75 -18.71 -14.71
N PRO A 135 -3.57 -19.54 -14.06
CA PRO A 135 -3.06 -20.62 -13.25
C PRO A 135 -2.13 -21.52 -14.07
N THR A 136 -1.04 -22.02 -13.48
CA THR A 136 -0.06 -22.87 -14.19
C THR A 136 -0.71 -24.04 -14.93
N SER A 137 -1.84 -24.54 -14.44
CA SER A 137 -2.62 -25.62 -15.05
C SER A 137 -3.26 -25.27 -16.40
N VAL A 138 -3.49 -23.98 -16.66
CA VAL A 138 -4.19 -23.50 -17.88
C VAL A 138 -3.21 -22.91 -18.88
N ARG A 139 -1.99 -22.57 -18.45
CA ARG A 139 -0.95 -22.01 -19.33
C ARG A 139 -0.56 -23.02 -20.41
N PRO A 140 -0.33 -22.57 -21.65
CA PRO A 140 0.23 -23.44 -22.67
C PRO A 140 1.62 -23.92 -22.26
N VAL A 141 1.94 -25.16 -22.64
CA VAL A 141 3.28 -25.72 -22.43
C VAL A 141 4.28 -24.88 -23.20
N ARG A 142 5.29 -24.36 -22.52
CA ARG A 142 6.26 -23.46 -23.14
C ARG A 142 7.13 -24.24 -24.14
N PRO A 143 7.51 -23.67 -25.30
CA PRO A 143 8.31 -24.37 -26.30
C PRO A 143 9.64 -24.94 -25.80
N TRP A 144 10.19 -24.40 -24.70
CA TRP A 144 11.44 -24.82 -24.08
C TRP A 144 11.26 -25.76 -22.87
N GLU A 145 10.02 -26.02 -22.43
CA GLU A 145 9.75 -27.01 -21.39
C GLU A 145 9.82 -28.41 -22.01
N LYS A 146 10.83 -29.19 -21.62
CA LYS A 146 10.87 -30.62 -21.98
C LYS A 146 9.64 -31.28 -21.38
N LYS A 147 8.79 -31.90 -22.21
CA LYS A 147 7.76 -32.83 -21.71
C LYS A 147 8.46 -33.80 -20.76
N SER A 148 8.04 -33.84 -19.50
CA SER A 148 8.49 -34.85 -18.56
C SER A 148 8.02 -36.19 -19.09
N GLY A 149 8.86 -36.83 -19.91
CA GLY A 149 8.62 -38.16 -20.42
C GLY A 149 8.53 -39.11 -19.23
N ASN A 150 7.43 -39.86 -19.15
CA ASN A 150 7.36 -41.04 -18.29
C ASN A 150 8.57 -41.92 -18.61
N LYS A 151 9.51 -42.03 -17.67
CA LYS A 151 10.47 -43.12 -17.69
C LYS A 151 9.67 -44.39 -17.39
N GLN A 152 9.53 -45.25 -18.40
CA GLN A 152 9.23 -46.66 -18.22
C GLN A 152 10.40 -47.34 -17.52
#